data_AF-A0A480B547-F1
#
_entry.id   AF-A0A480B547-F1
#
_cell.length_a   1.000
_cell.length_b   1.000
_cell.length_c   1.000
_cell.angle_alpha   90.00
_cell.angle_beta   90.00
_cell.angle_gamma   90.00
#
_symmetry.space_group_name_H-M   'P 1'
#
loop_
_entity.id
_entity.type
_entity.pdbx_description
1 polymer ?
#
loop_
_entity_poly.entity_id
_entity_poly.type
_entity_poly.pdbx_seq_one_letter_code
_entity_poly.pdbx_strand_id
1 'polypeptide(L)'
;MKSMIALALAGVVAMSTSVIVEAANINASKYAATYGTYNGVKLNDGVTIYDNAPKALFAGAGKTDVKTALMQAGISRADVYTLNIKNNNEMNYAVFSNTMVSENHNLVSTKHVSTDASDVGNFVASINSGKATELGQYQVVTPLTKHNKVYVGVLKYTSKDNNNSYNEILHVAVTETKNTGLNARFIAIDEESDAKVFPRISHLLSIK
;
A
#
# COMPACT_ATOMS: atom_id res chain seq x y z
N MET A 1 15.26 29.86 -11.01
CA MET A 1 13.87 29.67 -11.44
C MET A 1 13.18 28.81 -10.40
N LYS A 2 12.25 29.40 -9.66
CA LYS A 2 11.45 28.78 -8.58
C LYS A 2 10.07 28.45 -9.16
N SER A 3 9.46 27.36 -8.65
CA SER A 3 8.08 26.90 -8.84
C SER A 3 7.62 26.48 -10.25
N MET A 4 7.32 25.18 -10.37
CA MET A 4 6.33 24.49 -11.22
C MET A 4 6.71 23.00 -11.05
N ILE A 5 6.05 22.16 -10.25
CA ILE A 5 4.62 21.90 -10.12
C ILE A 5 4.31 21.56 -8.64
N ALA A 6 3.60 22.47 -7.98
CA ALA A 6 2.83 22.21 -6.75
C ALA A 6 1.38 21.78 -7.12
N LEU A 7 1.22 21.08 -8.24
CA LEU A 7 -0.07 20.72 -8.82
C LEU A 7 -0.15 19.19 -9.07
N ALA A 8 0.17 18.44 -8.03
CA ALA A 8 -0.39 17.12 -7.75
C ALA A 8 -0.71 16.99 -6.24
N LEU A 9 -0.86 18.13 -5.55
CA LEU A 9 -0.75 18.28 -4.10
C LEU A 9 -1.88 19.12 -3.47
N ALA A 10 -3.04 19.19 -4.12
CA ALA A 10 -4.23 19.83 -3.55
C ALA A 10 -5.49 19.02 -3.89
N GLY A 11 -6.04 18.35 -2.86
CA GLY A 11 -7.26 17.55 -2.89
C GLY A 11 -7.07 16.33 -2.00
N VAL A 12 -7.26 16.38 -0.68
CA VAL A 12 -8.50 16.78 -0.01
C VAL A 12 -8.20 17.38 1.37
N VAL A 13 -8.36 18.69 1.51
CA VAL A 13 -8.81 19.31 2.77
C VAL A 13 -10.33 19.39 2.68
N ALA A 14 -11.00 18.29 3.02
CA ALA A 14 -12.43 18.23 3.32
C ALA A 14 -12.76 16.78 3.69
N MET A 15 -12.69 16.41 4.97
CA MET A 15 -13.65 15.55 5.69
C MET A 15 -13.18 15.43 7.16
N SER A 16 -13.04 16.59 7.81
CA SER A 16 -13.16 16.70 9.27
C SER A 16 -14.65 16.72 9.62
N THR A 17 -15.28 15.55 9.60
CA THR A 17 -16.52 15.28 10.34
C THR A 17 -16.37 13.90 10.95
N SER A 18 -16.69 13.80 12.24
CA SER A 18 -16.62 12.57 13.02
C SER A 18 -17.86 11.73 12.70
N VAL A 19 -17.79 10.73 11.84
CA VAL A 19 -18.86 9.71 11.71
C VAL A 19 -18.29 8.36 11.23
N ILE A 20 -18.40 7.37 12.14
CA ILE A 20 -18.72 5.94 11.97
C ILE A 20 -18.26 5.29 10.65
N VAL A 21 -17.24 4.43 10.71
CA VAL A 21 -17.06 3.36 9.70
C VAL A 21 -16.54 2.10 10.39
N GLU A 22 -17.34 1.04 10.34
CA GLU A 22 -16.97 -0.33 10.68
C GLU A 22 -15.62 -0.70 10.06
N ALA A 23 -14.82 -1.51 10.77
CA ALA A 23 -13.61 -2.14 10.26
C ALA A 23 -13.81 -2.56 8.80
N ALA A 24 -12.91 -2.09 7.90
CA ALA A 24 -12.87 -2.34 6.46
C ALA A 24 -14.09 -3.13 5.94
N ASN A 25 -15.12 -2.42 5.46
CA ASN A 25 -16.35 -3.04 4.95
C ASN A 25 -16.04 -3.79 3.63
N ILE A 26 -15.46 -5.00 3.75
CA ILE A 26 -15.09 -5.90 2.64
C ILE A 26 -16.36 -6.66 2.24
N ASN A 27 -17.30 -5.96 1.61
CA ASN A 27 -18.45 -6.63 1.02
C ASN A 27 -18.08 -7.15 -0.38
N ALA A 28 -17.21 -8.17 -0.43
CA ALA A 28 -16.76 -8.84 -1.65
C ALA A 28 -17.88 -9.64 -2.36
N SER A 29 -19.08 -9.71 -1.77
CA SER A 29 -20.24 -10.45 -2.26
C SER A 29 -20.80 -9.97 -3.61
N LYS A 30 -20.44 -8.76 -4.05
CA LYS A 30 -20.91 -8.16 -5.32
C LYS A 30 -19.92 -8.23 -6.47
N TYR A 31 -18.71 -8.76 -6.24
CA TYR A 31 -17.64 -8.77 -7.23
C TYR A 31 -17.36 -10.21 -7.67
N ALA A 32 -17.26 -10.43 -8.98
CA ALA A 32 -16.86 -11.73 -9.51
C ALA A 32 -15.47 -12.08 -8.96
N ALA A 33 -15.31 -13.29 -8.42
CA ALA A 33 -14.00 -13.78 -8.00
C ALA A 33 -13.09 -13.86 -9.23
N THR A 34 -11.98 -13.11 -9.20
CA THR A 34 -11.12 -12.92 -10.36
C THR A 34 -9.90 -13.83 -10.21
N TYR A 35 -10.08 -15.13 -10.47
CA TYR A 35 -9.04 -16.14 -10.71
C TYR A 35 -8.16 -16.58 -9.51
N GLY A 36 -7.64 -17.81 -9.61
CA GLY A 36 -6.56 -18.34 -8.76
C GLY A 36 -5.16 -17.93 -9.23
N THR A 37 -5.04 -16.83 -10.00
CA THR A 37 -3.78 -16.35 -10.58
C THR A 37 -3.72 -14.82 -10.60
N TYR A 38 -2.57 -14.22 -10.32
CA TYR A 38 -2.27 -12.79 -10.54
C TYR A 38 -1.10 -12.64 -11.52
N ASN A 39 -1.26 -11.86 -12.59
CA ASN A 39 -0.25 -11.68 -13.65
C ASN A 39 0.37 -13.01 -14.16
N GLY A 40 -0.47 -14.04 -14.32
CA GLY A 40 -0.05 -15.37 -14.78
C GLY A 40 0.67 -16.24 -13.72
N VAL A 41 0.82 -15.75 -12.49
CA VAL A 41 1.36 -16.52 -11.35
C VAL A 41 0.21 -17.12 -10.56
N LYS A 42 0.24 -18.44 -10.33
CA LYS A 42 -0.75 -19.14 -9.50
C LYS A 42 -0.68 -18.65 -8.05
N LEU A 43 -1.83 -18.28 -7.49
CA LEU A 43 -2.00 -17.96 -6.07
C LEU A 43 -1.96 -19.25 -5.25
N ASN A 44 -1.51 -19.15 -4.00
CA ASN A 44 -1.53 -20.28 -3.07
C ASN A 44 -2.95 -20.81 -2.87
N ASP A 45 -3.08 -22.11 -2.61
CA ASP A 45 -4.38 -22.75 -2.40
C ASP A 45 -5.14 -22.04 -1.27
N GLY A 46 -6.44 -21.80 -1.47
CA GLY A 46 -7.29 -21.05 -0.54
C GLY A 46 -7.15 -19.53 -0.59
N VAL A 47 -6.36 -18.98 -1.52
CA VAL A 47 -6.29 -17.54 -1.79
C VAL A 47 -7.11 -17.20 -3.04
N THR A 48 -8.02 -16.25 -2.90
CA THR A 48 -8.82 -15.70 -4.01
C THR A 48 -8.63 -14.19 -4.08
N ILE A 49 -8.45 -13.65 -5.28
CA ILE A 49 -8.30 -12.21 -5.51
C ILE A 49 -9.57 -11.63 -6.14
N TYR A 50 -9.94 -10.43 -5.70
CA TYR A 50 -11.12 -9.70 -6.17
C TYR A 50 -10.68 -8.31 -6.61
N ASP A 51 -11.00 -7.97 -7.85
CA ASP A 51 -10.89 -6.61 -8.36
C ASP A 51 -12.12 -5.82 -7.88
N ASN A 52 -11.99 -5.23 -6.70
CA ASN A 52 -12.98 -4.37 -6.09
C ASN A 52 -12.31 -3.07 -5.63
N ALA A 53 -13.09 -2.18 -5.00
CA ALA A 53 -12.58 -0.94 -4.43
C ALA A 53 -12.40 -1.09 -2.90
N PRO A 54 -11.40 -1.84 -2.41
CA PRO A 54 -11.22 -2.06 -0.98
C PRO A 54 -10.84 -0.76 -0.29
N LYS A 55 -11.21 -0.68 0.99
CA LYS A 55 -10.78 0.37 1.90
C LYS A 55 -9.75 -0.22 2.86
N ALA A 56 -8.77 0.58 3.26
CA ALA A 56 -7.70 0.20 4.17
C ALA A 56 -7.38 1.35 5.13
N LEU A 57 -6.76 1.07 6.28
CA LEU A 57 -6.41 2.13 7.22
C LEU A 57 -5.36 3.08 6.63
N PHE A 58 -4.37 2.55 5.89
CA PHE A 58 -3.39 3.38 5.20
C PHE A 58 -4.02 4.31 4.13
N ALA A 59 -5.21 3.98 3.63
CA ALA A 59 -5.95 4.73 2.63
C ALA A 59 -6.97 5.70 3.26
N GLY A 60 -6.50 6.59 4.12
CA GLY A 60 -7.35 7.60 4.76
C GLY A 60 -8.27 7.03 5.85
N ALA A 61 -7.74 6.13 6.68
CA ALA A 61 -8.44 5.50 7.80
C ALA A 61 -9.74 4.79 7.39
N GLY A 62 -9.74 4.12 6.24
CA GLY A 62 -10.89 3.37 5.74
C GLY A 62 -12.05 4.24 5.23
N LYS A 63 -11.85 5.55 5.02
CA LYS A 63 -12.89 6.46 4.51
C LYS A 63 -13.02 6.40 3.00
N THR A 64 -11.89 6.38 2.31
CA THR A 64 -11.77 6.37 0.85
C THR A 64 -11.31 4.98 0.39
N ASP A 65 -11.65 4.57 -0.83
CA ASP A 65 -11.05 3.37 -1.39
C ASP A 65 -9.56 3.58 -1.70
N VAL A 66 -8.81 2.49 -1.61
CA VAL A 66 -7.35 2.50 -1.71
C VAL A 66 -6.88 3.03 -3.06
N LYS A 67 -7.58 2.70 -4.15
CA LYS A 67 -7.22 3.19 -5.48
C LYS A 67 -7.34 4.71 -5.54
N THR A 68 -8.48 5.26 -5.12
CA THR A 68 -8.70 6.71 -5.08
C THR A 68 -7.67 7.41 -4.18
N ALA A 69 -7.38 6.88 -2.99
CA ALA A 69 -6.38 7.45 -2.08
C ALA A 69 -4.98 7.48 -2.71
N LEU A 70 -4.58 6.41 -3.39
CA LEU A 70 -3.29 6.33 -4.10
C LEU A 70 -3.23 7.33 -5.26
N MET A 71 -4.27 7.41 -6.08
CA MET A 71 -4.32 8.36 -7.20
C MET A 71 -4.27 9.82 -6.70
N GLN A 72 -4.94 10.13 -5.58
CA GLN A 72 -4.87 11.45 -4.94
C GLN A 72 -3.50 11.77 -4.35
N ALA A 73 -2.74 10.75 -3.93
CA ALA A 73 -1.36 10.87 -3.50
C ALA A 73 -0.37 11.03 -4.67
N GLY A 74 -0.84 11.08 -5.92
CA GLY A 74 -0.03 11.32 -7.11
C GLY A 74 0.55 10.06 -7.75
N ILE A 75 0.06 8.88 -7.38
CA ILE A 75 0.41 7.61 -8.05
C ILE A 75 -0.12 7.64 -9.49
N SER A 76 0.73 7.35 -10.49
CA SER A 76 0.34 7.39 -11.90
C SER A 76 -0.59 6.24 -12.28
N ARG A 77 -0.39 5.06 -11.67
CA ARG A 77 -1.25 3.89 -11.86
C ARG A 77 -1.36 3.08 -10.58
N ALA A 78 -2.58 2.68 -10.22
CA ALA A 78 -2.84 1.79 -9.09
C ALA A 78 -3.81 0.67 -9.51
N ASP A 79 -3.29 -0.55 -9.48
CA ASP A 79 -4.09 -1.78 -9.52
C ASP A 79 -4.26 -2.25 -8.06
N VAL A 80 -5.51 -2.44 -7.63
CA VAL A 80 -5.85 -2.66 -6.21
C VAL A 80 -6.87 -3.78 -6.10
N TYR A 81 -6.67 -4.68 -5.14
CA TYR A 81 -7.46 -5.89 -4.99
C TYR A 81 -7.72 -6.23 -3.53
N THR A 82 -8.86 -6.86 -3.26
CA THR A 82 -9.06 -7.64 -2.03
C THR A 82 -8.53 -9.05 -2.23
N LEU A 83 -7.83 -9.57 -1.24
CA LEU A 83 -7.46 -10.97 -1.12
C LEU A 83 -8.32 -11.61 -0.04
N ASN A 84 -9.00 -12.70 -0.36
CA ASN A 84 -9.59 -13.61 0.61
C ASN A 84 -8.64 -14.78 0.82
N ILE A 85 -8.32 -15.08 2.07
CA ILE A 85 -7.36 -16.11 2.46
C ILE A 85 -8.08 -17.07 3.39
N LYS A 86 -8.54 -18.21 2.85
CA LYS A 86 -9.14 -19.29 3.62
C LYS A 86 -8.03 -20.10 4.28
N ASN A 87 -7.96 -20.10 5.61
CA ASN A 87 -7.06 -20.92 6.40
C ASN A 87 -7.87 -21.86 7.28
N ASN A 88 -7.99 -23.13 6.89
CA ASN A 88 -8.90 -24.10 7.52
C ASN A 88 -10.34 -23.56 7.60
N ASN A 89 -10.82 -23.27 8.82
CA ASN A 89 -12.16 -22.75 9.09
C ASN A 89 -12.20 -21.21 9.22
N GLU A 90 -11.06 -20.53 9.13
CA GLU A 90 -10.96 -19.07 9.22
C GLU A 90 -10.89 -18.43 7.83
N MET A 91 -11.67 -17.37 7.64
CA MET A 91 -11.56 -16.48 6.49
C MET A 91 -10.85 -15.21 6.93
N ASN A 92 -9.68 -14.96 6.34
CA ASN A 92 -8.91 -13.74 6.58
C ASN A 92 -8.88 -12.90 5.30
N TYR A 93 -8.59 -11.62 5.47
CA TYR A 93 -8.60 -10.66 4.37
C TYR A 93 -7.30 -9.86 4.33
N ALA A 94 -6.90 -9.47 3.13
CA ALA A 94 -5.81 -8.53 2.93
C ALA A 94 -6.15 -7.61 1.75
N VAL A 95 -5.55 -6.43 1.71
CA VAL A 95 -5.57 -5.56 0.53
C VAL A 95 -4.23 -5.69 -0.16
N PHE A 96 -4.25 -5.98 -1.46
CA PHE A 96 -3.06 -5.97 -2.28
C PHE A 96 -3.13 -4.82 -3.28
N SER A 97 -2.05 -4.08 -3.42
CA SER A 97 -1.92 -3.07 -4.46
C SER A 97 -0.60 -3.19 -5.20
N ASN A 98 -0.67 -3.04 -6.52
CA ASN A 98 0.46 -2.88 -7.41
C ASN A 98 0.38 -1.50 -8.05
N THR A 99 1.36 -0.66 -7.75
CA THR A 99 1.36 0.75 -8.12
C THR A 99 2.58 1.13 -8.93
N MET A 100 2.38 2.09 -9.82
CA MET A 100 3.43 2.83 -10.50
C MET A 100 3.37 4.27 -9.99
N VAL A 101 4.45 4.74 -9.38
CA VAL A 101 4.50 6.08 -8.78
C VAL A 101 4.76 7.13 -9.86
N SER A 102 5.57 6.80 -10.89
CA SER A 102 5.76 7.69 -12.03
C SER A 102 6.17 6.93 -13.29
N GLU A 103 5.65 7.36 -14.44
CA GLU A 103 6.06 6.89 -15.77
C GLU A 103 7.38 7.54 -16.24
N ASN A 104 7.73 8.70 -15.68
CA ASN A 104 8.96 9.45 -15.98
C ASN A 104 9.70 9.74 -14.65
N HIS A 105 10.98 9.38 -14.54
CA HIS A 105 11.82 9.35 -13.32
C HIS A 105 11.90 10.62 -12.43
N ASN A 106 11.10 11.68 -12.64
CA ASN A 106 11.09 12.86 -11.77
C ASN A 106 10.32 12.62 -10.46
N LEU A 107 10.86 11.77 -9.59
CA LEU A 107 10.46 11.76 -8.21
C LEU A 107 11.08 12.97 -7.51
N VAL A 108 10.30 13.62 -6.68
CA VAL A 108 10.69 14.86 -6.01
C VAL A 108 11.94 14.62 -5.17
N SER A 109 12.99 15.43 -5.40
CA SER A 109 14.15 15.58 -4.53
C SER A 109 13.69 16.05 -3.14
N THR A 110 13.34 15.14 -2.26
CA THR A 110 13.22 15.43 -0.83
C THR A 110 14.63 15.62 -0.28
N LYS A 111 14.81 16.58 0.63
CA LYS A 111 16.11 17.04 1.17
C LYS A 111 16.78 16.01 2.09
N HIS A 112 16.53 14.73 1.88
CA HIS A 112 17.00 13.63 2.71
C HIS A 112 18.22 12.96 2.08
N VAL A 113 19.27 12.80 2.88
CA VAL A 113 20.53 12.19 2.43
C VAL A 113 20.36 10.67 2.47
N SER A 114 20.06 10.07 1.31
CA SER A 114 20.14 8.63 1.10
C SER A 114 21.59 8.22 0.82
N THR A 115 21.99 7.00 1.24
CA THR A 115 23.25 6.38 0.79
C THR A 115 23.15 5.81 -0.63
N ASP A 116 21.93 5.67 -1.16
CA ASP A 116 21.61 5.38 -2.54
C ASP A 116 21.12 6.68 -3.21
N ALA A 117 21.95 7.26 -4.08
CA ALA A 117 21.67 8.53 -4.76
C ALA A 117 20.54 8.45 -5.82
N SER A 118 19.91 7.28 -5.99
CA SER A 118 18.72 7.16 -6.82
C SER A 118 17.50 7.84 -6.20
N ASP A 119 16.59 8.24 -7.07
CA ASP A 119 15.29 8.77 -6.68
C ASP A 119 14.48 7.81 -5.80
N VAL A 120 14.63 6.49 -6.04
CA VAL A 120 14.05 5.44 -5.19
C VAL A 120 14.71 5.38 -3.81
N GLY A 121 16.03 5.55 -3.74
CA GLY A 121 16.75 5.63 -2.47
C GLY A 121 16.28 6.79 -1.60
N ASN A 122 16.08 7.97 -2.21
CA ASN A 122 15.55 9.15 -1.50
C ASN A 122 14.11 8.96 -1.02
N PHE A 123 13.25 8.35 -1.85
CA PHE A 123 11.88 8.00 -1.46
C PHE A 123 11.87 7.04 -0.25
N VAL A 124 12.68 5.98 -0.32
CA VAL A 124 12.82 4.99 0.77
C VAL A 124 13.36 5.64 2.04
N ALA A 125 14.36 6.53 1.94
CA ALA A 125 14.89 7.26 3.09
C ALA A 125 13.82 8.15 3.76
N SER A 126 12.97 8.80 2.95
CA SER A 126 11.84 9.58 3.47
C SER A 126 10.86 8.70 4.26
N ILE A 127 10.50 7.53 3.72
CA ILE A 127 9.64 6.55 4.41
C ILE A 127 10.28 6.08 5.70
N ASN A 128 11.54 5.64 5.66
CA ASN A 128 12.25 5.12 6.82
C ASN A 128 12.43 6.16 7.93
N SER A 129 12.44 7.45 7.56
CA SER A 129 12.50 8.55 8.54
C SER A 129 11.15 8.89 9.17
N GLY A 130 10.04 8.27 8.71
CA GLY A 130 8.68 8.57 9.15
C GLY A 130 8.15 9.91 8.67
N LYS A 131 8.78 10.51 7.65
CA LYS A 131 8.50 11.88 7.18
C LYS A 131 7.72 11.95 5.86
N ALA A 132 7.39 10.81 5.26
CA ALA A 132 6.55 10.76 4.06
C ALA A 132 5.09 11.06 4.42
N THR A 133 4.76 12.35 4.61
CA THR A 133 3.43 12.81 5.02
C THR A 133 2.30 12.40 4.06
N GLU A 134 2.64 12.13 2.81
CA GLU A 134 1.74 11.67 1.74
C GLU A 134 1.17 10.28 2.03
N LEU A 135 1.89 9.48 2.81
CA LEU A 135 1.46 8.15 3.25
C LEU A 135 0.64 8.20 4.54
N GLY A 136 0.33 9.39 5.07
CA GLY A 136 -0.38 9.56 6.34
C GLY A 136 0.50 9.31 7.57
N GLN A 137 -0.14 9.10 8.73
CA GLN A 137 0.57 8.77 9.96
C GLN A 137 0.81 7.25 10.04
N TYR A 138 2.09 6.86 10.06
CA TYR A 138 2.52 5.47 10.18
C TYR A 138 3.73 5.35 11.09
N GLN A 139 3.95 4.13 11.58
CA GLN A 139 5.16 3.71 12.25
C GLN A 139 5.98 2.80 11.32
N VAL A 140 7.29 3.02 11.26
CA VAL A 140 8.21 2.07 10.61
C VAL A 140 8.46 0.91 11.57
N VAL A 141 7.96 -0.28 11.23
CA VAL A 141 8.18 -1.51 12.02
C VAL A 141 9.50 -2.16 11.60
N THR A 142 9.66 -2.35 10.30
CA THR A 142 10.90 -2.82 9.69
C THR A 142 11.30 -1.81 8.61
N PRO A 143 12.47 -1.15 8.73
CA PRO A 143 12.94 -0.23 7.72
C PRO A 143 13.01 -0.89 6.35
N LEU A 144 12.63 -0.15 5.32
CA LEU A 144 12.81 -0.56 3.94
C LEU A 144 14.31 -0.68 3.66
N THR A 145 14.76 -1.91 3.42
CA THR A 145 16.16 -2.23 3.16
C THR A 145 16.32 -2.85 1.78
N LYS A 146 17.44 -2.54 1.11
CA LYS A 146 17.69 -2.99 -0.25
C LYS A 146 18.16 -4.44 -0.26
N HIS A 147 17.38 -5.29 -0.90
CA HIS A 147 17.75 -6.65 -1.25
C HIS A 147 17.82 -6.76 -2.78
N ASN A 148 19.05 -6.84 -3.31
CA ASN A 148 19.30 -6.79 -4.75
C ASN A 148 18.78 -5.48 -5.39
N LYS A 149 17.68 -5.54 -6.17
CA LYS A 149 17.06 -4.39 -6.85
C LYS A 149 15.74 -3.96 -6.21
N VAL A 150 15.37 -4.56 -5.08
CA VAL A 150 14.08 -4.33 -4.41
C VAL A 150 14.34 -3.82 -3.00
N TYR A 151 13.64 -2.77 -2.60
CA TYR A 151 13.55 -2.35 -1.20
C TYR A 151 12.34 -3.01 -0.57
N VAL A 152 12.51 -3.67 0.57
CA VAL A 152 11.40 -4.30 1.31
C VAL A 152 11.41 -3.88 2.75
N GLY A 153 10.23 -3.61 3.29
CA GLY A 153 10.04 -3.19 4.68
C GLY A 153 8.59 -3.31 5.12
N VAL A 154 8.33 -2.93 6.35
CA VAL A 154 7.03 -3.09 7.01
C VAL A 154 6.68 -1.80 7.76
N LEU A 155 5.49 -1.28 7.49
CA LEU A 155 4.91 -0.14 8.17
C LEU A 155 3.69 -0.59 8.98
N LYS A 156 3.37 0.16 10.03
CA LYS A 156 2.16 -0.02 10.83
C LYS A 156 1.32 1.25 10.81
N TYR A 157 0.04 1.07 10.52
CA TYR A 157 -0.97 2.11 10.58
C TYR A 157 -1.86 1.86 11.77
N THR A 158 -2.04 2.90 12.59
CA THR A 158 -2.97 2.87 13.72
C THR A 158 -4.02 3.93 13.52
N SER A 159 -5.28 3.50 13.49
CA SER A 159 -6.43 4.40 13.58
C SER A 159 -7.09 4.25 14.94
N LYS A 160 -7.59 5.34 15.51
CA LYS A 160 -8.35 5.34 16.75
C LYS A 160 -9.79 5.76 16.47
N ASP A 161 -10.74 4.93 16.89
CA ASP A 161 -12.16 5.28 16.87
C ASP A 161 -12.84 4.77 18.14
N ASN A 162 -13.61 5.64 18.80
CA ASN A 162 -14.36 5.33 20.03
C ASN A 162 -13.60 4.52 21.08
N ASN A 163 -12.38 4.95 21.42
CA ASN A 163 -11.42 4.28 22.32
C ASN A 163 -10.85 2.93 21.84
N ASN A 164 -11.29 2.41 20.70
CA ASN A 164 -10.68 1.25 20.06
C ASN A 164 -9.54 1.71 19.15
N SER A 165 -8.45 0.94 19.15
CA SER A 165 -7.34 1.12 18.22
C SER A 165 -7.37 0.00 17.20
N TYR A 166 -7.38 0.37 15.92
CA TYR A 166 -7.32 -0.56 14.80
C TYR A 166 -5.92 -0.47 14.21
N ASN A 167 -5.27 -1.62 14.06
CA ASN A 167 -3.91 -1.70 13.58
C ASN A 167 -3.86 -2.50 12.28
N GLU A 168 -3.15 -1.95 11.30
CA GLU A 168 -2.93 -2.57 10.00
C GLU A 168 -1.42 -2.59 9.72
N ILE A 169 -0.93 -3.76 9.33
CA ILE A 169 0.44 -3.99 8.92
C ILE A 169 0.50 -3.87 7.39
N LEU A 170 1.34 -2.96 6.91
CA LEU A 170 1.58 -2.71 5.50
C LEU A 170 2.96 -3.23 5.13
N HIS A 171 3.01 -4.36 4.44
CA HIS A 171 4.23 -4.87 3.83
C HIS A 171 4.47 -4.17 2.50
N VAL A 172 5.66 -3.60 2.34
CA VAL A 172 6.00 -2.73 1.21
C VAL A 172 7.16 -3.34 0.43
N ALA A 173 7.03 -3.37 -0.89
CA ALA A 173 8.14 -3.63 -1.81
C ALA A 173 8.24 -2.49 -2.83
N VAL A 174 9.40 -1.86 -2.94
CA VAL A 174 9.66 -0.77 -3.89
C VAL A 174 10.79 -1.17 -4.83
N THR A 175 10.59 -0.96 -6.12
CA THR A 175 11.59 -1.22 -7.16
C THR A 175 11.68 -0.05 -8.12
N GLU A 176 12.82 0.04 -8.77
CA GLU A 176 12.98 0.84 -9.97
C GLU A 176 13.16 -0.08 -11.17
N THR A 177 12.38 0.13 -12.22
CA THR A 177 12.68 -0.46 -13.52
C THR A 177 13.01 0.66 -14.52
N LYS A 178 13.91 0.36 -15.45
CA LYS A 178 14.32 1.31 -16.50
C LYS A 178 13.17 1.72 -17.44
N ASN A 179 12.09 0.94 -17.49
CA ASN A 179 11.04 1.08 -18.50
C ASN A 179 9.70 1.55 -17.91
N THR A 180 9.50 1.37 -16.61
CA THR A 180 8.22 1.68 -15.93
C THR A 180 8.42 2.54 -14.68
N GLY A 181 9.61 3.11 -14.49
CA GLY A 181 9.93 3.97 -13.35
C GLY A 181 9.84 3.25 -12.00
N LEU A 182 9.48 4.00 -10.96
CA LEU A 182 9.31 3.46 -9.61
C LEU A 182 7.99 2.69 -9.52
N ASN A 183 8.10 1.42 -9.15
CA ASN A 183 6.96 0.55 -8.88
C ASN A 183 6.95 0.16 -7.41
N ALA A 184 5.80 0.30 -6.76
CA ALA A 184 5.61 -0.10 -5.37
C ALA A 184 4.45 -1.10 -5.26
N ARG A 185 4.68 -2.18 -4.52
CA ARG A 185 3.64 -3.12 -4.13
C ARG A 185 3.41 -3.04 -2.64
N PHE A 186 2.14 -3.15 -2.26
CA PHE A 186 1.69 -3.08 -0.90
C PHE A 186 0.79 -4.26 -0.60
N ILE A 187 0.98 -4.88 0.57
CA ILE A 187 0.02 -5.82 1.15
C ILE A 187 -0.35 -5.29 2.54
N ALA A 188 -1.60 -4.90 2.71
CA ALA A 188 -2.15 -4.47 3.98
C ALA A 188 -2.94 -5.60 4.63
N ILE A 189 -2.67 -5.88 5.90
CA ILE A 189 -3.28 -6.95 6.67
C ILE A 189 -3.61 -6.40 8.06
N ASP A 190 -4.75 -6.80 8.61
CA ASP A 190 -5.01 -6.60 10.03
C ASP A 190 -3.88 -7.19 10.89
N GLU A 191 -3.43 -6.46 11.92
CA GLU A 191 -2.26 -6.84 12.72
C GLU A 191 -2.40 -8.23 13.37
N GLU A 192 -3.59 -8.59 13.86
CA GLU A 192 -3.81 -9.90 14.50
C GLU A 192 -3.72 -11.05 13.49
N SER A 193 -3.94 -10.75 12.20
CA SER A 193 -3.93 -11.71 11.11
C SER A 193 -2.61 -11.79 10.36
N ASP A 194 -1.69 -10.86 10.58
CA ASP A 194 -0.47 -10.71 9.79
C ASP A 194 0.37 -11.99 9.74
N ALA A 195 0.72 -12.54 10.90
CA ALA A 195 1.60 -13.71 11.01
C ALA A 195 1.06 -14.96 10.31
N LYS A 196 -0.27 -15.12 10.23
CA LYS A 196 -0.94 -16.26 9.58
C LYS A 196 -1.24 -16.02 8.10
N VAL A 197 -1.47 -14.77 7.71
CA VAL A 197 -1.84 -14.41 6.33
C VAL A 197 -0.61 -14.14 5.48
N PHE A 198 0.33 -13.31 5.95
CA PHE A 198 1.42 -12.80 5.13
C PHE A 198 2.26 -13.90 4.47
N PRO A 199 2.69 -14.99 5.15
CA PRO A 199 3.47 -16.05 4.50
C PRO A 199 2.78 -16.70 3.30
N ARG A 200 1.44 -16.67 3.24
CA ARG A 200 0.67 -17.25 2.15
C ARG A 200 0.53 -16.34 0.94
N ILE A 201 0.77 -15.04 1.09
CA ILE A 201 0.58 -14.04 0.02
C ILE A 201 1.83 -13.18 -0.23
N SER A 202 2.91 -13.38 0.54
CA SER A 202 4.17 -12.63 0.43
C SER A 202 4.81 -12.70 -0.95
N HIS A 203 4.58 -13.79 -1.70
CA HIS A 203 5.04 -13.93 -3.09
C HIS A 203 4.48 -12.83 -4.01
N LEU A 204 3.34 -12.21 -3.68
CA LEU A 204 2.78 -11.09 -4.44
C LEU A 204 3.63 -9.82 -4.34
N LEU A 205 4.45 -9.66 -3.30
CA LEU A 205 5.44 -8.57 -3.22
C LEU A 205 6.65 -8.79 -4.12
N SER A 206 6.85 -9.99 -4.66
CA SER A 206 7.95 -10.26 -5.58
C SER A 206 7.70 -9.60 -6.92
N ILE A 207 8.43 -8.54 -7.20
CA ILE A 207 8.40 -7.83 -8.48
C ILE A 207 9.37 -8.56 -9.42
N LYS A 208 8.82 -9.14 -10.50
CA LYS A 208 9.60 -9.84 -11.54
C LYS A 208 10.13 -8.84 -12.57
#